data_AF-A0A2G6F0Z2-F1
#
_entry.id   AF-A0A2G6F0Z2-F1
#
_cell.length_a   1.000
_cell.length_b   1.000
_cell.length_c   1.000
_cell.angle_alpha   90.00
_cell.angle_beta   90.00
_cell.angle_gamma   90.00
#
_symmetry.space_group_name_H-M   'P 1'
#
loop_
_entity.id
_entity.type
_entity.pdbx_description
1 polymer ?
#
loop_
_entity_poly.entity_id
_entity_poly.type
_entity_poly.pdbx_seq_one_letter_code
_entity_poly.pdbx_strand_id
1 'polypeptide(L)'
;MSIRFTLIALLLSLATIAQERSNYKVRNNNIASADTLSLLDQYDFLSNNSDSYREYKVIKKDWLRRVRKHLSDSLVQTRRSIKALTDDLSSHNMVIDSLNQKVESLEKINSRKDKVHFLGTSMEKSTYHIILWSLIALAIVFTLYYFYQYKNAHKVTKDAIDRFNELDEEFNTARTKALEREQVLNRKVLDAERKINELSKDS
;
A
#
# COMPACT_ATOMS: atom_id res chain seq x y z
N MET A 1 -28.64 -21.96 14.88
CA MET A 1 -29.05 -22.30 16.26
C MET A 1 -28.01 -21.91 17.31
N SER A 2 -26.73 -21.80 16.95
CA SER A 2 -25.62 -21.43 17.84
C SER A 2 -25.66 -19.99 18.38
N ILE A 3 -26.01 -18.98 17.56
CA ILE A 3 -25.95 -17.56 17.95
C ILE A 3 -27.05 -17.15 18.95
N ARG A 4 -28.21 -17.83 18.95
CA ARG A 4 -29.28 -17.58 19.93
C ARG A 4 -28.94 -18.17 21.31
N PHE A 5 -28.19 -19.26 21.34
CA PHE A 5 -27.71 -19.89 22.58
C PHE A 5 -26.60 -19.08 23.26
N THR A 6 -25.69 -18.47 22.47
CA THR A 6 -24.62 -17.63 23.02
C THR A 6 -25.15 -16.33 23.62
N LEU A 7 -26.19 -15.72 23.05
CA LEU A 7 -26.83 -14.52 23.61
C LEU A 7 -27.55 -14.79 24.94
N ILE A 8 -28.20 -15.95 25.09
CA ILE A 8 -28.86 -16.34 26.35
C ILE A 8 -27.81 -16.66 27.43
N ALA A 9 -26.70 -17.30 27.05
CA ALA A 9 -25.59 -17.58 27.97
C ALA A 9 -24.91 -16.29 28.48
N LEU A 10 -24.80 -15.25 27.63
CA LEU A 10 -24.26 -13.94 28.01
C LEU A 10 -25.18 -13.20 29.00
N LEU A 11 -26.50 -13.34 28.87
CA LEU A 11 -27.45 -12.70 29.77
C LEU A 11 -27.48 -13.35 31.16
N LEU A 12 -27.27 -14.67 31.26
CA LEU A 12 -27.20 -15.36 32.55
C LEU A 12 -25.93 -15.03 33.36
N SER A 13 -24.80 -14.80 32.70
CA SER A 13 -23.54 -14.49 33.40
C SER A 13 -23.49 -13.06 33.95
N LEU A 14 -24.30 -12.14 33.44
CA LEU A 14 -24.45 -10.80 34.03
C LEU A 14 -25.26 -10.82 35.34
N ALA A 15 -26.24 -11.73 35.47
CA ALA A 15 -27.07 -11.81 36.67
C ALA A 15 -26.31 -12.31 37.90
N THR A 16 -25.29 -13.15 37.73
CA THR A 16 -24.44 -13.64 38.83
C THR A 16 -23.45 -12.58 39.32
N ILE A 17 -22.97 -11.69 38.45
CA ILE A 17 -22.09 -10.57 38.83
C ILE A 17 -22.90 -9.47 39.57
N ALA A 18 -24.21 -9.37 39.31
CA ALA A 18 -25.08 -8.41 39.98
C ALA A 18 -25.45 -8.77 41.43
N GLN A 19 -25.20 -10.01 41.87
CA GLN A 19 -25.66 -10.51 43.15
C GLN A 19 -24.52 -10.77 44.13
N GLU A 20 -23.78 -9.72 44.52
CA GLU A 20 -23.03 -9.75 45.78
C GLU A 20 -22.78 -8.35 46.35
N ARG A 21 -23.79 -7.82 47.05
CA ARG A 21 -23.59 -6.88 48.16
C ARG A 21 -24.57 -7.20 49.29
N SER A 22 -24.23 -8.22 50.07
CA SER A 22 -24.82 -8.37 51.42
C SER A 22 -24.35 -7.20 52.29
N ASN A 23 -25.23 -6.23 52.52
CA ASN A 23 -25.04 -5.18 53.51
C ASN A 23 -25.44 -5.74 54.89
N TYR A 24 -24.50 -6.36 55.58
CA TYR A 24 -24.69 -6.79 56.97
C TYR A 24 -24.37 -5.61 57.91
N LYS A 25 -25.42 -4.96 58.44
CA LYS A 25 -25.27 -3.87 59.41
C LYS A 25 -25.08 -4.46 60.82
N VAL A 26 -23.84 -4.81 61.16
CA VAL A 26 -23.46 -5.10 62.56
C VAL A 26 -23.60 -3.81 63.36
N ARG A 27 -24.46 -3.78 64.39
CA ARG A 27 -24.38 -2.76 65.44
C ARG A 27 -23.16 -3.09 66.30
N ASN A 28 -21.97 -2.68 65.85
CA ASN A 28 -20.75 -2.74 66.63
C ASN A 28 -20.38 -1.33 67.08
N ASN A 29 -20.31 -1.12 68.39
CA ASN A 29 -20.01 0.16 69.05
C ASN A 29 -18.50 0.49 68.95
N ASN A 30 -17.74 -0.33 68.22
CA ASN A 30 -16.30 -0.27 68.08
C ASN A 30 -15.93 0.53 66.83
N ILE A 31 -15.23 1.64 67.03
CA ILE A 31 -14.81 2.55 65.94
C ILE A 31 -13.82 1.91 64.98
N ALA A 32 -13.10 0.88 65.42
CA ALA A 32 -12.26 0.08 64.55
C ALA A 32 -13.05 -0.51 63.35
N SER A 33 -14.35 -0.72 63.49
CA SER A 33 -15.22 -1.17 62.40
C SER A 33 -15.63 -0.05 61.44
N ALA A 34 -15.50 1.22 61.84
CA ALA A 34 -15.75 2.38 61.00
C ALA A 34 -14.50 2.83 60.22
N ASP A 35 -13.29 2.44 60.66
CA ASP A 35 -12.02 2.82 60.04
C ASP A 35 -11.88 2.36 58.57
N THR A 36 -12.64 1.34 58.15
CA THR A 36 -12.67 0.80 56.79
C THR A 36 -13.71 1.45 55.88
N LEU A 37 -14.60 2.29 56.41
CA LEU A 37 -15.67 2.96 55.65
C LEU A 37 -15.18 4.28 55.03
N SER A 38 -15.95 4.84 54.09
CA SER A 38 -15.64 6.15 53.49
C SER A 38 -15.55 7.24 54.57
N LEU A 39 -14.81 8.32 54.31
CA LEU A 39 -14.71 9.47 55.22
C LEU A 39 -16.09 10.06 55.58
N LEU A 40 -17.03 10.05 54.62
CA LEU A 40 -18.41 10.49 54.84
C LEU A 40 -19.16 9.52 55.75
N ASP A 41 -19.01 8.22 55.51
CA ASP A 41 -19.63 7.18 56.33
C ASP A 41 -19.02 7.12 57.75
N GLN A 42 -17.74 7.44 57.90
CA GLN A 42 -17.07 7.61 59.21
C GLN A 42 -17.65 8.78 59.98
N TYR A 43 -17.96 9.88 59.29
CA TYR A 43 -18.65 11.03 59.87
C TYR A 43 -20.10 10.68 60.28
N ASP A 44 -20.83 10.00 59.41
CA ASP A 44 -22.21 9.56 59.71
C ASP A 44 -22.25 8.53 60.85
N PHE A 45 -21.25 7.64 60.92
CA PHE A 45 -21.08 6.73 62.04
C PHE A 45 -20.78 7.47 63.34
N LEU A 46 -19.91 8.48 63.29
CA LEU A 46 -19.59 9.33 64.44
C LEU A 46 -20.82 10.08 64.95
N SER A 47 -21.60 10.65 64.02
CA SER A 47 -22.85 11.32 64.35
C SER A 47 -23.85 10.31 64.92
N ASN A 48 -24.12 9.19 64.27
CA ASN A 48 -25.18 8.29 64.71
C ASN A 48 -24.89 7.55 66.03
N ASN A 49 -23.62 7.37 66.40
CA ASN A 49 -23.21 6.66 67.62
C ASN A 49 -22.76 7.59 68.77
N SER A 50 -22.88 8.91 68.62
CA SER A 50 -22.60 9.85 69.70
C SER A 50 -23.87 10.22 70.46
N ASP A 51 -23.74 10.36 71.78
CA ASP A 51 -24.84 10.72 72.66
C ASP A 51 -25.24 12.18 72.42
N SER A 52 -26.53 12.49 72.51
CA SER A 52 -27.02 13.87 72.40
C SER A 52 -27.39 14.40 73.78
N TYR A 53 -26.95 15.63 74.07
CA TYR A 53 -27.34 16.37 75.27
C TYR A 53 -27.88 17.73 74.85
N ARG A 54 -29.19 17.93 75.00
CA ARG A 54 -29.91 19.13 74.51
C ARG A 54 -29.66 19.33 73.01
N GLU A 55 -29.11 20.47 72.63
CA GLU A 55 -28.75 20.82 71.24
C GLU A 55 -27.33 20.38 70.87
N TYR A 56 -26.59 19.73 71.78
CA TYR A 56 -25.19 19.34 71.58
C TYR A 56 -25.04 17.83 71.37
N LYS A 57 -23.96 17.46 70.68
CA LYS A 57 -23.58 16.07 70.46
C LYS A 57 -22.26 15.74 71.15
N VAL A 58 -22.31 14.78 72.07
CA VAL A 58 -21.21 14.36 72.92
C VAL A 58 -20.44 13.25 72.21
N ILE A 59 -19.32 13.64 71.61
CA ILE A 59 -18.45 12.75 70.84
C ILE A 59 -17.22 12.39 71.69
N LYS A 60 -16.86 11.11 71.74
CA LYS A 60 -15.63 10.66 72.40
C LYS A 60 -14.39 11.27 71.71
N LYS A 61 -13.48 11.84 72.50
CA LYS A 61 -12.27 12.51 71.99
C LYS A 61 -11.39 11.60 71.12
N ASP A 62 -11.31 10.32 71.43
CA ASP A 62 -10.51 9.35 70.64
C ASP A 62 -11.10 9.11 69.24
N TRP A 63 -12.42 9.23 69.09
CA TRP A 63 -13.13 9.02 67.83
C TRP A 63 -12.86 10.17 66.88
N LEU A 64 -12.96 11.40 67.41
CA LEU A 64 -12.60 12.61 66.68
C LEU A 64 -11.12 12.61 66.25
N ARG A 65 -10.22 12.10 67.11
CA ARG A 65 -8.78 11.98 66.80
C ARG A 65 -8.52 11.02 65.63
N ARG A 66 -9.22 9.89 65.57
CA ARG A 66 -9.11 8.91 64.48
C ARG A 66 -9.61 9.46 63.14
N VAL A 67 -10.81 10.03 63.11
CA VAL A 67 -11.36 10.65 61.89
C VAL A 67 -10.46 11.79 61.40
N ARG A 68 -9.94 12.62 62.30
CA ARG A 68 -8.96 13.67 61.96
C ARG A 68 -7.68 13.10 61.35
N LYS A 69 -7.18 11.97 61.87
CA LYS A 69 -6.02 11.28 61.31
C LYS A 69 -6.31 10.76 59.90
N HIS A 70 -7.44 10.09 59.70
CA HIS A 70 -7.82 9.56 58.38
C HIS A 70 -8.06 10.65 57.34
N LEU A 71 -8.65 11.78 57.74
CA LEU A 71 -8.78 12.95 56.87
C LEU A 71 -7.41 13.50 56.47
N SER A 72 -6.48 13.62 57.41
CA SER A 72 -5.11 14.06 57.14
C SER A 72 -4.38 13.09 56.23
N ASP A 73 -4.47 11.78 56.49
CA ASP A 73 -3.81 10.73 55.71
C ASP A 73 -4.36 10.70 54.27
N SER A 74 -5.68 10.83 54.10
CA SER A 74 -6.34 10.94 52.79
C SER A 74 -5.87 12.19 52.03
N LEU A 75 -5.81 13.36 52.68
CA LEU A 75 -5.32 14.59 52.07
C LEU A 75 -3.84 14.47 51.63
N VAL A 76 -3.00 13.85 52.45
CA VAL A 76 -1.60 13.57 52.11
C VAL A 76 -1.50 12.62 50.93
N GLN A 77 -2.32 11.56 50.90
CA GLN A 77 -2.35 10.60 49.81
C GLN A 77 -2.80 11.26 48.50
N THR A 78 -3.87 12.07 48.52
CA THR A 78 -4.33 12.83 47.35
C THR A 78 -3.25 13.78 46.84
N ARG A 79 -2.56 14.51 47.73
CA ARG A 79 -1.43 15.38 47.35
C ARG A 79 -0.29 14.59 46.70
N ARG A 80 0.05 13.41 47.24
CA ARG A 80 1.06 12.53 46.65
C ARG A 80 0.66 12.04 45.28
N SER A 81 -0.60 11.63 45.09
CA SER A 81 -1.13 11.22 43.79
C SER A 81 -1.11 12.37 42.78
N ILE A 82 -1.52 13.58 43.16
CA ILE A 82 -1.45 14.76 42.28
C ILE A 82 -0.01 15.04 41.87
N LYS A 83 0.95 14.95 42.79
CA LYS A 83 2.36 15.12 42.49
C LYS A 83 2.86 14.06 41.50
N ALA A 84 2.57 12.78 41.77
CA ALA A 84 2.96 11.68 40.89
C ALA A 84 2.38 11.84 39.46
N LEU A 85 1.10 12.21 39.34
CA LEU A 85 0.48 12.48 38.03
C LEU A 85 1.14 13.67 37.32
N THR A 86 1.55 14.71 38.06
CA THR A 86 2.25 15.87 37.49
C THR A 86 3.64 15.49 36.99
N ASP A 87 4.37 14.68 37.76
CA ASP A 87 5.69 14.16 37.39
C ASP A 87 5.59 13.25 36.15
N ASP A 88 4.59 12.36 36.10
CA ASP A 88 4.30 11.51 34.93
C ASP A 88 3.94 12.33 33.69
N LEU A 89 3.12 13.38 33.85
CA LEU A 89 2.74 14.27 32.74
C LEU A 89 3.96 15.02 32.20
N SER A 90 4.86 15.48 33.08
CA SER A 90 6.13 16.07 32.65
C SER A 90 6.99 15.07 31.88
N SER A 91 7.08 13.83 32.35
CA SER A 91 7.80 12.76 31.67
C SER A 91 7.20 12.46 30.29
N HIS A 92 5.87 12.37 30.19
CA HIS A 92 5.17 12.16 28.93
C HIS A 92 5.37 13.32 27.95
N ASN A 93 5.36 14.57 28.41
CA ASN A 93 5.68 15.72 27.56
C ASN A 93 7.12 15.66 27.03
N MET A 94 8.10 15.28 27.85
CA MET A 94 9.48 15.08 27.38
C MET A 94 9.59 13.97 26.32
N VAL A 95 8.84 12.88 26.49
CA VAL A 95 8.77 11.81 25.49
C VAL A 95 8.13 12.33 24.20
N ILE A 96 7.01 13.05 24.28
CA ILE A 96 6.34 13.64 23.11
C ILE A 96 7.28 14.59 22.36
N ASP A 97 7.98 15.46 23.07
CA ASP A 97 8.94 16.39 22.46
C ASP A 97 10.08 15.64 21.76
N SER A 98 10.61 14.58 22.40
CA SER A 98 11.64 13.73 21.80
C SER A 98 11.14 12.98 20.56
N LEU A 99 9.88 12.54 20.57
CA LEU A 99 9.24 11.84 19.46
C LEU A 99 9.01 12.81 18.30
N ASN A 100 8.53 14.02 18.58
CA ASN A 100 8.33 15.07 17.58
C ASN A 100 9.66 15.46 16.92
N GLN A 101 10.74 15.64 17.70
CA GLN A 101 12.07 15.88 17.14
C GLN A 101 12.54 14.74 16.24
N LYS A 102 12.26 13.48 16.63
CA LYS A 102 12.60 12.31 15.83
C LYS A 102 11.80 12.26 14.52
N VAL A 103 10.50 12.56 14.55
CA VAL A 103 9.65 12.65 13.35
C VAL A 103 10.15 13.74 12.40
N GLU A 104 10.44 14.93 12.91
CA GLU A 104 10.97 16.03 12.09
C GLU A 104 12.32 15.67 11.45
N SER A 105 13.18 14.94 12.18
CA SER A 105 14.45 14.44 11.65
C SER A 105 14.25 13.39 10.54
N LEU A 106 13.23 12.53 10.66
CA LEU A 106 12.91 11.50 9.67
C LEU A 106 12.33 12.10 8.40
N GLU A 107 11.46 13.12 8.49
CA GLU A 107 10.97 13.86 7.31
C GLU A 107 12.10 14.58 6.57
N LYS A 108 13.04 15.19 7.31
CA LYS A 108 14.24 15.82 6.74
C LYS A 108 15.22 14.82 6.12
N ILE A 109 15.22 13.56 6.56
CA ILE A 109 16.06 12.49 6.01
C ILE A 109 15.37 11.85 4.79
N ASN A 110 14.05 11.59 4.84
CA ASN A 110 13.30 11.05 3.71
C ASN A 110 13.31 12.01 2.52
N SER A 111 13.11 13.30 2.75
CA SER A 111 13.20 14.32 1.70
C SER A 111 14.60 14.46 1.06
N ARG A 112 15.67 14.01 1.74
CA ARG A 112 17.02 13.91 1.15
C ARG A 112 17.27 12.57 0.48
N LYS A 113 16.77 11.47 1.03
CA LYS A 113 16.97 10.10 0.49
C LYS A 113 16.18 9.85 -0.78
N ASP A 114 15.05 10.51 -0.98
CA ASP A 114 14.24 10.36 -2.20
C ASP A 114 14.79 11.14 -3.39
N LYS A 115 15.88 11.89 -3.23
CA LYS A 115 16.51 12.67 -4.30
C LYS A 115 17.69 11.92 -4.89
N VAL A 116 17.56 11.46 -6.12
CA VAL A 116 18.67 10.95 -6.94
C VAL A 116 19.18 12.10 -7.82
N HIS A 117 20.49 12.33 -7.83
CA HIS A 117 21.10 13.30 -8.74
C HIS A 117 21.11 12.74 -10.17
N PHE A 118 20.34 13.36 -11.07
CA PHE A 118 20.34 13.04 -12.49
C PHE A 118 20.45 14.35 -13.27
N LEU A 119 21.46 14.44 -14.16
CA LEU A 119 21.75 15.63 -14.98
C LEU A 119 21.93 16.94 -14.17
N GLY A 120 22.60 16.89 -13.02
CA GLY A 120 22.86 18.07 -12.19
C GLY A 120 21.65 18.60 -11.40
N THR A 121 20.49 17.96 -11.53
CA THR A 121 19.29 18.27 -10.74
C THR A 121 18.92 17.12 -9.81
N SER A 122 18.39 17.44 -8.63
CA SER A 122 17.90 16.44 -7.68
C SER A 122 16.46 16.09 -8.04
N MET A 123 16.22 14.88 -8.56
CA MET A 123 14.90 14.38 -8.92
C MET A 123 14.43 13.29 -7.95
N GLU A 124 13.12 13.23 -7.70
CA GLU A 124 12.50 12.18 -6.90
C GLU A 124 12.72 10.79 -7.53
N LYS A 125 12.96 9.74 -6.72
CA LYS A 125 13.14 8.36 -7.18
C LYS A 125 12.02 7.88 -8.11
N SER A 126 10.77 8.25 -7.81
CA SER A 126 9.61 7.91 -8.64
C SER A 126 9.74 8.51 -10.05
N THR A 127 10.03 9.81 -10.12
CA THR A 127 10.23 10.55 -11.38
C THR A 127 11.39 9.99 -12.19
N TYR A 128 12.49 9.59 -11.54
CA TYR A 128 13.61 8.94 -12.21
C TYR A 128 13.19 7.64 -12.90
N HIS A 129 12.47 6.76 -12.19
CA HIS A 129 12.00 5.51 -12.77
C HIS A 129 11.03 5.75 -13.94
N ILE A 130 10.13 6.72 -13.84
CA ILE A 130 9.21 7.08 -14.93
C ILE A 130 9.99 7.54 -16.17
N ILE A 131 10.93 8.46 -16.02
CA ILE A 131 11.73 8.99 -17.14
C ILE A 131 12.57 7.87 -17.77
N LEU A 132 13.21 7.03 -16.96
CA LEU A 132 14.05 5.94 -17.43
C LEU A 132 13.25 4.90 -18.22
N TRP A 133 12.11 4.46 -17.69
CA TRP A 133 11.23 3.52 -18.40
C TRP A 133 10.59 4.14 -19.64
N SER A 134 10.26 5.43 -19.61
CA SER A 134 9.79 6.16 -20.79
C SER A 134 10.84 6.18 -21.91
N LEU A 135 12.12 6.39 -21.56
CA LEU A 135 13.22 6.36 -22.54
C LEU A 135 13.40 4.96 -23.13
N ILE A 136 13.33 3.92 -22.29
CA ILE A 136 13.39 2.52 -22.73
C ILE A 136 12.20 2.19 -23.65
N ALA A 137 10.99 2.58 -23.27
CA ALA A 137 9.79 2.35 -24.07
C ALA A 137 9.88 3.04 -25.44
N LEU A 138 10.35 4.29 -25.48
CA LEU A 138 10.57 5.01 -26.73
C LEU A 138 11.58 4.28 -27.63
N ALA A 139 12.70 3.82 -27.07
CA ALA A 139 13.70 3.06 -27.82
C ALA A 139 13.11 1.76 -28.40
N ILE A 140 12.31 1.03 -27.63
CA ILE A 140 11.64 -0.20 -28.09
C ILE A 140 10.69 0.10 -29.25
N VAL A 141 9.87 1.15 -29.15
CA VAL A 141 8.97 1.57 -30.23
C VAL A 141 9.76 1.90 -31.50
N PHE A 142 10.86 2.64 -31.37
CA PHE A 142 11.73 2.99 -32.48
C PHE A 142 12.35 1.74 -33.15
N THR A 143 12.82 0.79 -32.34
CA THR A 143 13.35 -0.48 -32.83
C THR A 143 12.30 -1.32 -33.54
N LEU A 144 11.09 -1.42 -32.99
CA LEU A 144 9.99 -2.14 -33.63
C LEU A 144 9.56 -1.49 -34.95
N TYR A 145 9.52 -0.16 -35.00
CA TYR A 145 9.25 0.59 -36.23
C TYR A 145 10.28 0.27 -37.32
N TYR A 146 11.58 0.33 -37.00
CA TYR A 146 12.63 -0.05 -37.93
C TYR A 146 12.54 -1.51 -38.37
N PHE A 147 12.25 -2.42 -37.45
CA PHE A 147 12.10 -3.83 -37.78
C PHE A 147 10.94 -4.09 -38.75
N TYR A 148 9.80 -3.44 -38.52
CA TYR A 148 8.65 -3.49 -39.41
C TYR A 148 8.99 -2.93 -40.80
N GLN A 149 9.62 -1.75 -40.84
CA GLN A 149 10.02 -1.13 -42.10
C GLN A 149 11.04 -1.98 -42.86
N TYR A 150 11.99 -2.61 -42.15
CA TYR A 150 12.98 -3.50 -42.75
C TYR A 150 12.33 -4.74 -43.39
N LYS A 151 11.36 -5.37 -42.72
CA LYS A 151 10.64 -6.53 -43.29
C LYS A 151 9.83 -6.15 -44.53
N ASN A 152 9.15 -5.00 -44.49
CA ASN A 152 8.39 -4.52 -45.63
C ASN A 152 9.31 -4.19 -46.82
N ALA A 153 10.41 -3.49 -46.57
CA ALA A 153 11.40 -3.18 -47.60
C ALA A 153 12.00 -4.45 -48.21
N HIS A 154 12.35 -5.44 -47.38
CA HIS A 154 12.90 -6.70 -47.87
C HIS A 154 11.91 -7.46 -48.75
N LYS A 155 10.62 -7.48 -48.38
CA LYS A 155 9.59 -8.12 -49.21
C LYS A 155 9.43 -7.42 -50.56
N VAL A 156 9.34 -6.09 -50.58
CA VAL A 156 9.20 -5.31 -51.81
C VAL A 156 10.41 -5.50 -52.73
N THR A 157 11.62 -5.50 -52.19
CA THR A 157 12.84 -5.73 -52.98
C THR A 157 12.87 -7.15 -53.55
N LYS A 158 12.47 -8.16 -52.77
CA LYS A 158 12.41 -9.54 -53.24
C LYS A 158 11.38 -9.70 -54.37
N ASP A 159 10.17 -9.16 -54.17
CA ASP A 159 9.11 -9.19 -55.20
C ASP A 159 9.56 -8.47 -56.49
N ALA A 160 10.33 -7.38 -56.38
CA ALA A 160 10.88 -6.67 -57.54
C ALA A 160 11.96 -7.48 -58.28
N ILE A 161 12.84 -8.17 -57.54
CA ILE A 161 13.86 -9.05 -58.14
C ILE A 161 13.19 -10.24 -58.83
N ASP A 162 12.20 -10.85 -58.19
CA ASP A 162 11.48 -12.00 -58.75
C ASP A 162 10.76 -11.61 -60.06
N ARG A 163 10.08 -10.45 -60.09
CA ARG A 163 9.48 -9.90 -61.31
C ARG A 163 10.49 -9.57 -62.40
N PHE A 164 11.68 -9.08 -62.01
CA PHE A 164 12.75 -8.80 -62.98
C PHE A 164 13.26 -10.10 -63.62
N ASN A 165 13.46 -11.14 -62.82
CA ASN A 165 13.90 -12.45 -63.31
C ASN A 165 12.84 -13.08 -64.25
N GLU A 166 11.56 -12.99 -63.88
CA GLU A 166 10.46 -13.48 -64.74
C GLU A 166 10.42 -12.74 -66.08
N LEU A 167 10.57 -11.42 -66.08
CA LEU A 167 10.62 -10.61 -67.30
C LEU A 167 11.84 -10.93 -68.16
N ASP A 168 13.01 -11.15 -67.55
CA ASP A 168 14.23 -11.51 -68.27
C ASP A 168 14.13 -12.91 -68.89
N GLU A 169 13.50 -13.86 -68.20
CA GLU A 169 13.21 -15.19 -68.75
C GLU A 169 12.21 -15.13 -69.91
N GLU A 170 11.13 -14.36 -69.79
CA GLU A 170 10.19 -14.11 -70.88
C GLU A 170 10.88 -13.42 -72.08
N PHE A 171 11.75 -12.44 -71.83
CA PHE A 171 12.49 -11.76 -72.88
C PHE A 171 13.45 -12.70 -73.60
N ASN A 172 14.21 -13.51 -72.86
CA ASN A 172 15.13 -14.48 -73.43
C ASN A 172 14.40 -15.56 -74.23
N THR A 173 13.26 -16.06 -73.73
CA THR A 173 12.44 -17.03 -74.47
C THR A 173 11.76 -16.45 -75.70
N ALA A 174 11.34 -15.18 -75.66
CA ALA A 174 10.84 -14.47 -76.83
C ALA A 174 11.94 -14.28 -77.88
N ARG A 175 13.15 -13.92 -77.44
CA ARG A 175 14.33 -13.75 -78.29
C ARG A 175 14.74 -15.06 -78.96
N THR A 176 14.79 -16.17 -78.23
CA THR A 176 15.13 -17.49 -78.83
C THR A 176 14.08 -17.91 -79.84
N LYS A 177 12.77 -17.75 -79.54
CA LYS A 177 11.69 -18.01 -80.50
C LYS A 177 11.76 -17.14 -81.75
N ALA A 178 12.13 -15.87 -81.62
CA ALA A 178 12.31 -14.98 -82.76
C ALA A 178 13.47 -15.45 -83.65
N LEU A 179 14.61 -15.81 -83.04
CA LEU A 179 15.76 -16.37 -83.77
C LEU A 179 15.42 -17.68 -84.48
N GLU A 180 14.69 -18.59 -83.81
CA GLU A 180 14.24 -19.85 -84.43
C GLU A 180 13.35 -19.58 -85.65
N ARG A 181 12.43 -18.61 -85.57
CA ARG A 181 11.59 -18.22 -86.71
C ARG A 181 12.41 -17.69 -87.87
N GLU A 182 13.37 -16.82 -87.62
CA GLU A 182 14.27 -16.31 -88.66
C GLU A 182 15.10 -17.42 -89.31
N GLN A 183 15.65 -18.34 -88.50
CA GLN A 183 16.40 -19.49 -89.02
C GLN A 183 15.54 -20.39 -89.89
N VAL A 184 14.30 -20.67 -89.48
CA VAL A 184 13.35 -21.48 -90.27
C VAL A 184 12.95 -20.77 -91.55
N LEU A 185 12.71 -19.46 -91.52
CA LEU A 185 12.40 -18.67 -92.72
C LEU A 185 13.56 -18.70 -93.71
N ASN A 186 14.79 -18.47 -93.25
CA ASN A 186 15.98 -18.51 -94.10
C ASN A 186 16.18 -19.90 -94.73
N ARG A 187 15.94 -20.99 -93.97
CA ARG A 187 15.98 -22.35 -94.53
C ARG A 187 14.94 -22.54 -95.64
N LYS A 188 13.71 -22.09 -95.43
CA LYS A 188 12.64 -22.15 -96.44
C LYS A 188 12.97 -21.36 -97.71
N VAL A 189 13.60 -20.19 -97.57
CA VAL A 189 14.04 -19.38 -98.70
C VAL A 189 15.12 -20.11 -99.49
N LEU A 190 16.13 -20.67 -98.83
CA LEU A 190 17.20 -21.45 -99.49
C LEU A 190 16.66 -22.69 -100.21
N ASP A 191 15.72 -23.41 -99.59
CA ASP A 191 15.08 -24.57 -100.21
C ASP A 191 14.26 -24.17 -101.44
N ALA A 192 13.58 -23.02 -101.40
CA ALA A 192 12.86 -22.47 -102.54
C ALA A 192 13.82 -22.08 -103.68
N GLU A 193 14.93 -21.41 -103.39
CA GLU A 193 15.97 -21.06 -104.37
C GLU A 193 16.61 -22.29 -105.01
N ARG A 194 16.95 -23.32 -104.21
CA ARG A 194 17.46 -24.59 -104.74
C ARG A 194 16.49 -25.24 -105.70
N LYS A 195 15.22 -25.34 -105.31
CA LYS A 195 14.18 -25.94 -106.14
C LYS A 195 13.98 -25.19 -107.46
N ILE A 196 14.03 -23.86 -107.45
CA ILE A 196 13.96 -23.05 -108.68
C ILE A 196 15.19 -23.30 -109.57
N ASN A 197 16.39 -23.32 -109.00
CA ASN A 197 17.62 -23.57 -109.77
C ASN A 197 17.65 -24.97 -110.41
N GLU A 198 17.17 -26.00 -109.71
CA GLU A 198 17.01 -27.35 -110.26
C GLU A 198 16.03 -27.36 -111.44
N LEU A 199 14.85 -26.71 -111.29
CA LEU A 199 13.86 -26.59 -112.36
C LEU A 199 14.38 -25.83 -113.59
N SER A 200 15.27 -24.85 -113.40
CA SER A 200 15.88 -24.08 -114.50
C SER A 200 17.00 -24.82 -115.24
N LYS A 201 17.52 -25.91 -114.68
CA LYS A 201 18.61 -26.72 -115.25
C LYS A 201 18.09 -27.87 -116.14
N ASP A 202 16.85 -28.28 -115.94
CA ASP A 202 16.15 -29.33 -116.69
C ASP A 202 15.31 -28.79 -117.86
N SER A 203 15.28 -27.46 -118.06
CA SER A 203 14.65 -26.77 -119.20
C SER A 203 15.68 -26.24 -120.19
#